data_AF-A0A368P3F9-F1
#
_entry.id   AF-A0A368P3F9-F1
#
_cell.length_a   1.000
_cell.length_b   1.000
_cell.length_c   1.000
_cell.angle_alpha   90.00
_cell.angle_beta   90.00
_cell.angle_gamma   90.00
#
_symmetry.space_group_name_H-M   'P 1'
#
loop_
_entity.id
_entity.type
_entity.pdbx_description
1 polymer ?
#
loop_
_entity_poly.entity_id
_entity_poly.type
_entity_poly.pdbx_seq_one_letter_code
_entity_poly.pdbx_strand_id
1 'polypeptide(L)'
;MKNILFVFLLITSVLSCTNNISEQQTNIHELTGTWERSDSNTTLQNTIVFNEDFTGIKTSFKKDGDFMISNASDFEWIASESQLTINLYEEIQTSYFFNEEGQLVLSALSTIPYNKID
;
A
#
# COMPACT_ATOMS: atom_id res chain seq x y z
N MET A 1 37.45 12.51 -57.73
CA MET A 1 38.12 12.00 -56.51
C MET A 1 37.60 12.79 -55.33
N LYS A 2 36.86 12.16 -54.42
CA LYS A 2 36.64 12.62 -53.04
C LYS A 2 36.37 11.38 -52.19
N ASN A 3 37.15 11.27 -51.14
CA ASN A 3 37.47 10.05 -50.41
C ASN A 3 36.27 9.41 -49.69
N ILE A 4 36.31 8.08 -49.71
CA ILE A 4 35.71 7.14 -48.76
C ILE A 4 36.26 7.42 -47.35
N LEU A 5 35.42 7.39 -46.30
CA LEU A 5 35.77 6.76 -45.02
C LEU A 5 34.56 6.50 -44.08
N PHE A 6 34.26 5.21 -43.86
CA PHE A 6 33.83 4.48 -42.64
C PHE A 6 32.70 5.06 -41.75
N VAL A 7 31.52 4.43 -41.62
CA VAL A 7 31.17 3.23 -40.82
C VAL A 7 31.62 3.35 -39.36
N PHE A 8 30.68 3.48 -38.42
CA PHE A 8 30.67 3.17 -36.97
C PHE A 8 29.33 3.80 -36.45
N LEU A 9 28.43 3.22 -35.65
CA LEU A 9 28.33 1.98 -34.92
C LEU A 9 26.85 1.83 -34.52
N LEU A 10 26.32 0.60 -34.60
CA LEU A 10 25.13 0.19 -33.86
C LEU A 10 25.38 0.35 -32.35
N ILE A 11 24.50 1.05 -31.63
CA ILE A 11 24.24 0.74 -30.22
C ILE A 11 22.73 0.67 -30.04
N THR A 12 22.24 -0.56 -30.05
CA THR A 12 20.98 -0.98 -29.45
C THR A 12 21.01 -0.62 -27.97
N SER A 13 20.45 0.53 -27.60
CA SER A 13 20.06 0.76 -26.22
C SER A 13 18.78 -0.05 -25.98
N VAL A 14 19.00 -1.30 -25.57
CA VAL A 14 18.07 -2.08 -24.79
C VAL A 14 17.55 -1.21 -23.65
N LEU A 15 16.33 -0.69 -23.79
CA LEU A 15 15.53 -0.22 -22.67
C LEU A 15 15.02 -1.46 -21.91
N SER A 16 15.96 -2.23 -21.35
CA SER A 16 15.69 -3.11 -20.24
C SER A 16 16.12 -2.35 -18.99
N CYS A 17 15.23 -1.46 -18.53
CA CYS A 17 15.31 -0.97 -17.16
C CYS A 17 15.02 -2.14 -16.24
N THR A 18 16.06 -2.90 -15.88
CA THR A 18 16.03 -3.72 -14.67
C THR A 18 16.24 -2.79 -13.49
N ASN A 19 15.14 -2.24 -12.95
CA ASN A 19 15.17 -1.46 -11.71
C ASN A 19 14.55 -2.27 -10.57
N ASN A 20 15.09 -3.44 -10.26
CA ASN A 20 14.68 -4.22 -9.08
C ASN A 20 15.20 -3.62 -7.75
N ILE A 21 15.51 -2.32 -7.72
CA ILE A 21 16.02 -1.61 -6.53
C ILE A 21 15.11 -0.43 -6.15
N SER A 22 14.13 -0.04 -7.00
CA SER A 22 13.20 1.04 -6.67
C SER A 22 11.83 0.57 -6.15
N GLU A 23 11.36 -0.62 -6.54
CA GLU A 23 9.97 -1.03 -6.27
C GLU A 23 9.66 -1.24 -4.77
N GLN A 24 10.61 -1.74 -3.98
CA GLN A 24 10.42 -1.92 -2.54
C GLN A 24 10.20 -0.61 -1.79
N GLN A 25 10.93 0.45 -2.16
CA GLN A 25 10.83 1.74 -1.46
C GLN A 25 9.64 2.58 -1.96
N THR A 26 9.26 2.43 -3.23
CA THR A 26 8.08 3.10 -3.80
C THR A 26 6.79 2.61 -3.13
N ASN A 27 6.63 1.30 -2.93
CA ASN A 27 5.39 0.76 -2.36
C ASN A 27 5.22 1.10 -0.86
N ILE A 28 6.32 1.18 -0.10
CA ILE A 28 6.29 1.62 1.32
C ILE A 28 5.76 3.06 1.43
N HIS A 29 6.21 3.94 0.54
CA HIS A 29 5.77 5.34 0.53
C HIS A 29 4.29 5.47 0.13
N GLU A 30 3.82 4.65 -0.81
CA GLU A 30 2.41 4.65 -1.22
C GLU A 30 1.47 4.14 -0.12
N LEU A 31 1.87 3.09 0.60
CA LEU A 31 1.10 2.49 1.70
C LEU A 31 1.01 3.41 2.93
N THR A 32 2.03 4.22 3.18
CA THR A 32 2.07 5.15 4.30
C THR A 32 0.92 6.17 4.22
N GLY A 33 0.26 6.40 5.35
CA GLY A 33 -0.85 7.34 5.51
C GLY A 33 -2.07 6.73 6.20
N THR A 34 -3.15 7.49 6.19
CA THR A 34 -4.42 7.11 6.82
C THR A 34 -5.41 6.60 5.79
N TRP A 35 -5.93 5.40 6.05
CA TRP A 35 -6.84 4.70 5.16
C TRP A 35 -8.14 4.38 5.88
N GLU A 36 -9.27 4.81 5.32
CA GLU A 36 -10.60 4.56 5.86
C GLU A 36 -11.38 3.61 4.95
N ARG A 37 -12.00 2.58 5.53
CA ARG A 37 -12.77 1.60 4.77
C ARG A 37 -13.92 2.29 4.04
N SER A 38 -14.11 1.96 2.77
CA SER A 38 -15.00 2.69 1.84
C SER A 38 -16.49 2.68 2.20
N ASP A 39 -16.93 1.79 3.08
CA ASP A 39 -18.28 1.74 3.64
C ASP A 39 -18.45 2.58 4.93
N SER A 40 -17.39 3.29 5.36
CA SER A 40 -17.42 4.10 6.57
C SER A 40 -18.43 5.24 6.46
N ASN A 41 -19.07 5.53 7.57
CA ASN A 41 -20.13 6.53 7.72
C ASN A 41 -20.29 6.91 9.21
N THR A 42 -21.34 7.67 9.53
CA THR A 42 -21.59 8.17 10.89
C THR A 42 -21.85 7.09 11.95
N THR A 43 -22.16 5.85 11.57
CA THR A 43 -22.44 4.75 12.49
C THR A 43 -21.43 3.60 12.43
N LEU A 44 -20.52 3.63 11.47
CA LEU A 44 -19.49 2.60 11.27
C LEU A 44 -18.24 3.25 10.71
N GLN A 45 -17.11 3.09 11.38
CA GLN A 45 -15.82 3.54 10.86
C GLN A 45 -14.79 2.44 11.06
N ASN A 46 -13.94 2.26 10.06
CA ASN A 46 -12.79 1.39 10.17
C ASN A 46 -11.60 2.06 9.50
N THR A 47 -10.58 2.39 10.30
CA THR A 47 -9.41 3.12 9.83
C THR A 47 -8.16 2.32 10.13
N ILE A 48 -7.20 2.37 9.21
CA ILE A 48 -5.86 1.82 9.39
C ILE A 48 -4.84 2.90 9.02
N VAL A 49 -3.88 3.11 9.91
CA VAL A 49 -2.77 4.05 9.69
C VAL A 49 -1.50 3.24 9.55
N PHE A 50 -0.74 3.51 8.49
CA PHE A 50 0.61 2.99 8.30
C PHE A 50 1.60 4.15 8.43
N ASN A 51 2.46 4.12 9.45
CA ASN A 51 3.49 5.14 9.71
C ASN A 51 4.82 4.75 9.05
N GLU A 52 5.64 5.75 8.71
CA GLU A 52 6.96 5.55 8.07
C GLU A 52 7.95 4.75 8.93
N ASP A 53 7.73 4.66 10.24
CA ASP A 53 8.57 3.93 11.19
C ASP A 53 8.17 2.45 11.34
N PHE A 54 7.37 1.91 10.41
CA PHE A 54 6.88 0.53 10.41
C PHE A 54 5.92 0.20 11.55
N THR A 55 5.36 1.22 12.19
CA THR A 55 4.26 1.08 13.14
C THR A 55 2.93 1.47 12.49
N GLY A 56 1.82 1.09 13.11
CA GLY A 56 0.50 1.46 12.65
C GLY A 56 -0.55 1.37 13.74
N ILE A 57 -1.72 1.93 13.44
CA ILE A 57 -2.87 1.90 14.34
C ILE A 57 -4.08 1.49 13.53
N LYS A 58 -4.79 0.47 14.00
CA LYS A 58 -6.11 0.08 13.48
C LYS A 58 -7.18 0.54 14.46
N THR A 59 -8.16 1.27 13.97
CA THR A 59 -9.32 1.69 14.76
C THR A 59 -10.61 1.14 14.17
N SER A 60 -11.57 0.89 15.04
CA SER A 60 -12.92 0.53 14.65
C SER A 60 -13.90 1.25 15.55
N PHE A 61 -14.97 1.75 14.95
CA PHE A 61 -16.08 2.38 15.64
C PHE A 61 -17.39 1.83 15.10
N LYS A 62 -18.33 1.56 16.00
CA LYS A 62 -19.69 1.18 15.65
C LYS A 62 -20.68 1.84 16.62
N LYS A 63 -21.73 2.42 16.06
CA LYS A 63 -22.89 2.95 16.78
C LYS A 63 -24.13 2.12 16.49
N ASP A 64 -24.86 1.77 17.54
CA ASP A 64 -26.14 1.06 17.47
C ASP A 64 -27.12 1.72 18.45
N GLY A 65 -28.00 2.58 17.94
CA GLY A 65 -28.84 3.44 18.77
C GLY A 65 -28.02 4.36 19.67
N ASP A 66 -28.19 4.24 20.99
CA ASP A 66 -27.44 4.97 22.01
C ASP A 66 -26.14 4.26 22.44
N PHE A 67 -25.88 3.05 21.95
CA PHE A 67 -24.65 2.32 22.25
C PHE A 67 -23.56 2.65 21.25
N MET A 68 -22.35 2.88 21.77
CA MET A 68 -21.15 3.17 20.99
C MET A 68 -20.03 2.26 21.46
N ILE A 69 -19.38 1.57 20.51
CA ILE A 69 -18.22 0.73 20.77
C ILE A 69 -17.08 1.25 19.89
N SER A 70 -15.92 1.45 20.49
CA SER A 70 -14.69 1.84 19.81
C SER A 70 -13.53 0.96 20.26
N ASN A 71 -12.69 0.55 19.33
CA ASN A 71 -11.44 -0.14 19.62
C ASN A 71 -10.30 0.53 18.86
N ALA A 72 -9.12 0.52 19.47
CA ALA A 72 -7.87 0.92 18.84
C ALA A 72 -6.80 -0.11 19.22
N SER A 73 -6.03 -0.53 18.22
CA SER A 73 -4.96 -1.49 18.38
C SER A 73 -3.75 -1.02 17.58
N ASP A 74 -2.61 -0.98 18.23
CA ASP A 74 -1.31 -0.80 17.61
C ASP A 74 -0.87 -2.09 16.90
N PHE A 75 -0.04 -1.93 15.88
CA PHE A 75 0.60 -3.04 15.19
C PHE A 75 1.95 -2.61 14.60
N GLU A 76 2.81 -3.58 14.38
CA GLU A 76 3.99 -3.42 13.53
C GLU A 76 3.68 -3.99 12.14
N TRP A 77 4.31 -3.44 11.10
CA TRP A 77 4.13 -3.94 9.75
C TRP A 77 5.41 -3.88 8.92
N ILE A 78 5.52 -4.79 7.97
CA ILE A 78 6.55 -4.75 6.94
C ILE A 78 5.91 -5.07 5.59
N ALA A 79 6.35 -4.37 4.55
CA ALA A 79 5.90 -4.62 3.20
C ALA A 79 7.08 -5.07 2.32
N SER A 80 6.85 -6.05 1.47
CA SER A 80 7.79 -6.44 0.41
C SER A 80 7.00 -6.73 -0.85
N GLU A 81 7.31 -5.99 -1.92
CA GLU A 81 6.61 -6.09 -3.21
C GLU A 81 5.10 -5.90 -3.02
N SER A 82 4.30 -6.96 -3.16
CA SER A 82 2.84 -6.98 -3.01
C SER A 82 2.36 -7.77 -1.78
N GLN A 83 3.27 -8.13 -0.88
CA GLN A 83 2.95 -8.78 0.40
C GLN A 83 3.18 -7.81 1.55
N LEU A 84 2.22 -7.81 2.47
CA LEU A 84 2.23 -7.04 3.71
C LEU A 84 2.10 -8.03 4.87
N THR A 85 3.03 -7.95 5.81
CA THR A 85 2.95 -8.66 7.08
C THR A 85 2.55 -7.65 8.15
N ILE A 86 1.47 -7.94 8.87
CA ILE A 86 0.95 -7.13 9.97
C ILE A 86 1.03 -7.97 11.24
N ASN A 87 1.69 -7.47 12.27
CA ASN A 87 1.74 -8.09 13.58
C ASN A 87 0.70 -7.43 14.49
N LEU A 88 -0.54 -7.94 14.45
CA LEU A 88 -1.68 -7.43 15.21
C LEU A 88 -2.27 -8.57 16.03
N TYR A 89 -1.82 -8.71 17.28
CA TYR A 89 -2.05 -9.87 18.18
C TYR A 89 -1.46 -11.19 17.68
N GLU A 90 -1.48 -11.41 16.37
CA GLU A 90 -0.88 -12.50 15.62
C GLU A 90 -0.25 -11.95 14.33
N GLU A 91 0.63 -12.74 13.72
CA GLU A 91 1.18 -12.41 12.40
C GLU A 91 0.15 -12.70 11.31
N ILE A 92 -0.26 -11.65 10.61
CA ILE A 92 -1.19 -11.71 9.48
C ILE A 92 -0.40 -11.39 8.21
N GLN A 93 -0.24 -12.38 7.33
CA GLN A 93 0.30 -12.16 5.99
C GLN A 93 -0.85 -11.91 5.02
N THR A 94 -0.77 -10.80 4.28
CA THR A 94 -1.81 -10.40 3.34
C THR A 94 -1.21 -9.81 2.08
N SER A 95 -1.80 -10.17 0.93
CA SER A 95 -1.48 -9.46 -0.31
C SER A 95 -2.18 -8.11 -0.30
N TYR A 96 -1.43 -7.08 -0.71
CA TYR A 96 -1.94 -5.73 -0.85
C TYR A 96 -1.71 -5.20 -2.26
N PHE A 97 -2.65 -4.38 -2.72
CA PHE A 97 -2.56 -3.66 -3.99
C PHE A 97 -3.50 -2.45 -3.96
N PHE A 98 -3.29 -1.51 -4.90
CA PHE A 98 -4.21 -0.42 -5.15
C PHE A 98 -5.08 -0.77 -6.37
N ASN A 99 -6.40 -0.63 -6.24
CA ASN A 99 -7.31 -0.85 -7.38
C ASN A 99 -7.30 0.35 -8.35
N GLU A 100 -8.09 0.28 -9.42
CA GLU A 100 -8.16 1.31 -10.46
C GLU A 100 -8.66 2.66 -9.91
N GLU A 101 -9.39 2.65 -8.79
CA GLU A 101 -9.87 3.82 -8.06
C GLU A 101 -8.83 4.39 -7.07
N GLY A 102 -7.64 3.80 -6.97
CA GLY A 102 -6.59 4.22 -6.04
C GLY A 102 -6.86 3.83 -4.58
N GLN A 103 -7.79 2.90 -4.34
CA GLN A 103 -8.13 2.40 -3.01
C GLN A 103 -7.21 1.24 -2.64
N LEU A 104 -6.84 1.18 -1.36
CA LEU A 104 -6.02 0.11 -0.81
C LEU A 104 -6.89 -1.14 -0.57
N VAL A 105 -6.46 -2.27 -1.13
CA VAL A 105 -7.08 -3.59 -0.92
C VAL A 105 -6.17 -4.43 -0.03
N LEU A 106 -6.71 -4.91 1.10
CA LEU A 106 -6.01 -5.78 2.07
C LEU A 106 -6.78 -7.09 2.22
N SER A 107 -6.49 -8.06 1.35
CA SER A 107 -7.35 -9.23 1.08
C SER A 107 -7.63 -10.11 2.31
N ALA A 108 -6.73 -10.16 3.29
CA ALA A 108 -6.91 -10.95 4.50
C ALA A 108 -7.59 -10.18 5.64
N LEU A 109 -7.63 -8.84 5.57
CA LEU A 109 -8.24 -8.00 6.60
C LEU A 109 -9.67 -7.60 6.29
N SER A 110 -10.00 -7.39 5.01
CA SER A 110 -11.35 -7.03 4.59
C SER A 110 -11.61 -7.34 3.12
N THR A 111 -12.86 -7.66 2.80
CA THR A 111 -13.37 -7.71 1.42
C THR A 111 -13.72 -6.32 0.88
N ILE A 112 -13.72 -5.28 1.73
CA ILE A 112 -14.07 -3.91 1.37
C ILE A 112 -12.77 -3.08 1.30
N PRO A 113 -12.55 -2.32 0.22
CA PRO A 113 -11.33 -1.53 0.05
C PRO A 113 -11.32 -0.28 0.94
N TYR A 114 -10.15 0.33 1.10
CA TYR A 114 -9.94 1.52 1.91
C TYR A 114 -9.57 2.74 1.04
N ASN A 115 -10.21 3.88 1.30
CA ASN A 115 -9.90 5.17 0.71
C ASN A 115 -8.78 5.84 1.50
N LYS A 116 -7.83 6.49 0.80
CA LYS A 116 -6.88 7.38 1.45
C LYS A 116 -7.60 8.66 1.89
N ILE A 117 -7.39 9.10 3.13
CA ILE A 117 -8.06 10.31 3.68
C ILE A 117 -7.09 11.43 4.07
N ASP A 118 -5.78 11.19 3.98
CA ASP A 118 -4.70 12.16 4.21
C ASP A 118 -3.78 12.30 2.99
#